data_AF-A0A453LH52-F1
#
_entry.id   AF-A0A453LH52-F1
#
_cell.length_a   1.000
_cell.length_b   1.000
_cell.length_c   1.000
_cell.angle_alpha   90.00
_cell.angle_beta   90.00
_cell.angle_gamma   90.00
#
_symmetry.space_group_name_H-M   'P 1'
#
loop_
_entity.id
_entity.type
_entity.pdbx_description
1 polymer ?
#
loop_
_entity_poly.entity_id
_entity_poly.type
_entity_poly.pdbx_seq_one_letter_code
_entity_poly.pdbx_strand_id
1 'polypeptide(L)'
;MVESHEAQRQIMFEVNSFTCPAYGKFCNDAQRHATLRLEVELRNWRSCFVSYVSAQKAYIEALDGWLSKFILTDTIRYSRGISSIAPDRAGTPPLVVICHEWHTTLSRFPYKRVPFTMRNFNRSVRVLWLKQGEEQQQKRKVDGLAKELDKKATAYKRAENKVIETKLLEHRPEQDARQRMEQLSERKEALSALRRRVEVEKARHHHCMRDTHDVTLNGFKIGLASMFEALAEFSRDSVALYEDLLARSGPKEGPEKAASAAAIEQQPCPAAVEAT
;
A
#
# COMPACT_ATOMS: atom_id res chain seq x y z
N MET A 1 11.33 5.86 12.28
CA MET A 1 10.25 5.12 11.58
C MET A 1 8.95 5.92 11.52
N VAL A 2 8.44 6.45 12.65
CA VAL A 2 7.22 7.29 12.68
C VAL A 2 7.29 8.44 11.68
N GLU A 3 8.29 9.33 11.83
CA GLU A 3 8.46 10.52 10.99
C GLU A 3 8.54 10.18 9.48
N SER A 4 9.19 9.06 9.14
CA SER A 4 9.31 8.60 7.76
C SER A 4 7.95 8.21 7.17
N HIS A 5 7.13 7.46 7.92
CA HIS A 5 5.81 7.06 7.45
C HIS A 5 4.82 8.23 7.46
N GLU A 6 4.97 9.21 8.35
CA GLU A 6 4.20 10.46 8.31
C GLU A 6 4.53 11.29 7.08
N ALA A 7 5.82 11.45 6.75
CA ALA A 7 6.25 12.12 5.53
C ALA A 7 5.72 11.40 4.28
N GLN A 8 5.83 10.07 4.23
CA GLN A 8 5.28 9.27 3.12
C GLN A 8 3.76 9.42 2.98
N ARG A 9 3.04 9.42 4.10
CA ARG A 9 1.60 9.70 4.12
C ARG A 9 1.30 11.08 3.56
N GLN A 10 2.01 12.11 4.01
CA GLN A 10 1.78 13.49 3.59
C GLN A 10 2.01 13.66 2.08
N ILE A 11 3.12 13.11 1.56
CA ILE A 11 3.41 13.07 0.13
C ILE A 11 2.21 12.47 -0.63
N MET A 12 1.67 11.33 -0.18
CA MET A 12 0.54 10.71 -0.85
C MET A 12 -0.74 11.56 -0.80
N PHE A 13 -1.00 12.30 0.28
CA PHE A 13 -2.14 13.22 0.35
C PHE A 13 -2.00 14.39 -0.64
N GLU A 14 -0.79 14.87 -0.87
CA GLU A 14 -0.51 16.00 -1.75
C GLU A 14 -0.42 15.61 -3.23
N VAL A 15 -0.18 14.33 -3.54
CA VAL A 15 -0.12 13.84 -4.93
C VAL A 15 -1.47 14.07 -5.63
N ASN A 16 -1.42 14.84 -6.72
CA ASN A 16 -2.54 15.08 -7.64
C ASN A 16 -2.23 14.62 -9.08
N SER A 17 -0.98 14.27 -9.35
CA SER A 17 -0.51 13.65 -10.59
C SER A 17 0.82 12.93 -10.33
N PHE A 18 1.16 11.95 -11.17
CA PHE A 18 2.48 11.32 -11.13
C PHE A 18 3.39 11.93 -12.20
N THR A 19 4.62 12.30 -11.82
CA THR A 19 5.65 12.91 -12.70
C THR A 19 6.35 11.88 -13.60
N CYS A 20 5.65 10.84 -14.02
CA CYS A 20 6.19 9.77 -14.85
C CYS A 20 5.89 10.02 -16.34
N PRO A 21 6.86 9.85 -17.27
CA PRO A 21 6.61 9.98 -18.71
C PRO A 21 5.54 9.04 -19.27
N ALA A 22 5.21 7.96 -18.55
CA ALA A 22 4.17 7.00 -18.90
C ALA A 22 2.79 7.34 -18.30
N TYR A 23 2.72 8.31 -17.40
CA TYR A 23 1.47 8.74 -16.78
C TYR A 23 0.54 9.42 -17.81
N GLY A 24 -0.75 9.09 -17.77
CA GLY A 24 -1.75 9.59 -18.72
C GLY A 24 -1.64 9.01 -20.14
N LYS A 25 -0.70 8.09 -20.39
CA LYS A 25 -0.55 7.40 -21.68
C LYS A 25 -1.26 6.05 -21.67
N PHE A 26 -1.51 5.52 -22.87
CA PHE A 26 -2.09 4.21 -23.08
C PHE A 26 -1.35 3.11 -22.31
N CYS A 27 -2.11 2.23 -21.64
CA CYS A 27 -1.59 1.10 -20.88
C CYS A 27 -1.03 -0.01 -21.78
N ASN A 28 0.30 -0.07 -21.88
CA ASN A 28 0.99 -1.13 -22.61
C ASN A 28 1.20 -2.40 -21.76
N ASP A 29 1.72 -3.45 -22.40
CA ASP A 29 1.99 -4.72 -21.70
C ASP A 29 3.00 -4.56 -20.57
N ALA A 30 4.01 -3.70 -20.71
CA ALA A 30 5.00 -3.46 -19.66
C ALA A 30 4.36 -2.86 -18.39
N GLN A 31 3.43 -1.90 -18.55
CA GLN A 31 2.67 -1.33 -17.43
C GLN A 31 1.79 -2.39 -16.75
N ARG A 32 1.13 -3.25 -17.52
CA ARG A 32 0.31 -4.35 -16.98
C ARG A 32 1.17 -5.37 -16.19
N HIS A 33 2.35 -5.71 -16.70
CA HIS A 33 3.30 -6.58 -16.00
C HIS A 33 3.83 -5.92 -14.71
N ALA A 34 4.10 -4.61 -14.74
CA ALA A 34 4.50 -3.86 -13.55
C ALA A 34 3.39 -3.87 -12.48
N THR A 35 2.12 -3.69 -12.87
CA THR A 35 0.97 -3.80 -11.94
C THR A 35 0.88 -5.19 -11.30
N LEU A 36 1.07 -6.25 -12.09
CA LEU A 36 1.05 -7.63 -11.58
C LEU A 36 2.20 -7.87 -10.59
N ARG A 37 3.41 -7.40 -10.93
CA ARG A 37 4.57 -7.48 -10.03
C ARG A 37 4.31 -6.73 -8.72
N LEU A 38 3.75 -5.53 -8.80
CA LEU A 38 3.36 -4.76 -7.62
C LEU A 38 2.36 -5.53 -6.75
N GLU A 39 1.37 -6.21 -7.34
CA GLU A 39 0.43 -7.04 -6.59
C GLU A 39 1.15 -8.14 -5.79
N VAL A 40 2.12 -8.82 -6.43
CA VAL A 40 2.93 -9.87 -5.80
C VAL A 40 3.76 -9.30 -4.66
N GLU A 41 4.47 -8.20 -4.89
CA GLU A 41 5.32 -7.58 -3.85
C GLU A 41 4.49 -7.05 -2.67
N LEU A 42 3.29 -6.53 -2.90
CA LEU A 42 2.39 -6.12 -1.82
C LEU A 42 1.91 -7.30 -0.97
N ARG A 43 1.66 -8.45 -1.59
CA ARG A 43 1.32 -9.68 -0.87
C ARG A 43 2.51 -10.18 -0.05
N ASN A 44 3.71 -10.16 -0.64
CA ASN A 44 4.94 -10.52 0.04
C ASN A 44 5.19 -9.61 1.24
N TRP A 45 5.11 -8.29 1.04
CA TRP A 45 5.29 -7.30 2.10
C TRP A 45 4.32 -7.53 3.27
N ARG A 46 3.04 -7.74 2.97
CA ARG A 46 2.03 -8.08 3.99
C ARG A 46 2.39 -9.35 4.75
N SER A 47 2.81 -10.40 4.04
CA SER A 47 3.21 -11.67 4.65
C SER A 47 4.42 -11.47 5.57
N CYS A 48 5.45 -10.80 5.09
CA CYS A 48 6.66 -10.49 5.85
C CYS A 48 6.34 -9.68 7.11
N PHE A 49 5.45 -8.68 7.02
CA PHE A 49 5.04 -7.90 8.19
C PHE A 49 4.35 -8.76 9.24
N VAL A 50 3.41 -9.63 8.84
CA VAL A 50 2.71 -10.53 9.76
C VAL A 50 3.70 -11.51 10.40
N SER A 51 4.61 -12.09 9.61
CA SER A 51 5.65 -12.99 10.11
C SER A 51 6.59 -12.29 11.08
N TYR A 52 7.01 -11.05 10.78
CA TYR A 52 7.84 -10.23 11.66
C TYR A 52 7.20 -10.03 13.03
N VAL A 53 5.94 -9.58 13.09
CA VAL A 53 5.25 -9.37 14.37
C VAL A 53 5.04 -10.69 15.11
N SER A 54 4.73 -11.77 14.39
CA SER A 54 4.52 -13.09 15.00
C SER A 54 5.83 -13.64 15.59
N ALA A 55 6.95 -13.47 14.89
CA ALA A 55 8.27 -13.87 15.37
C ALA A 55 8.68 -13.08 16.63
N GLN A 56 8.44 -11.77 16.65
CA GLN A 56 8.67 -10.94 17.84
C GLN A 56 7.86 -11.45 19.03
N LYS A 57 6.55 -11.70 18.86
CA LYS A 57 5.69 -12.22 19.93
C LYS A 57 6.17 -13.58 20.44
N ALA A 58 6.44 -14.52 19.54
CA ALA A 58 6.88 -15.86 19.90
C ALA A 58 8.24 -15.87 20.62
N TYR A 59 9.16 -14.98 20.22
CA TYR A 59 10.45 -14.83 20.90
C TYR A 59 10.28 -14.37 22.35
N ILE A 60 9.42 -13.36 22.59
CA ILE A 60 9.18 -12.84 23.93
C ILE A 60 8.39 -13.82 24.81
N GLU A 61 7.43 -14.54 24.23
CA GLU A 61 6.73 -15.63 24.92
C GLU A 61 7.71 -16.74 25.36
N ALA A 62 8.62 -17.15 24.47
CA ALA A 62 9.65 -18.15 24.80
C ALA A 62 10.60 -17.66 25.91
N LEU A 63 10.98 -16.39 25.87
CA LEU A 63 11.84 -15.77 26.88
C LEU A 63 11.14 -15.69 28.25
N ASP A 64 9.89 -15.23 28.31
CA ASP A 64 9.06 -15.19 29.52
C ASP A 64 8.89 -16.60 30.13
N GLY A 65 8.57 -17.58 29.29
CA GLY A 65 8.44 -18.98 29.70
C GLY A 65 9.74 -19.58 30.23
N TRP A 66 10.88 -19.25 29.62
CA TRP A 66 12.20 -19.70 30.08
C TRP A 66 12.56 -19.08 31.44
N LEU A 67 12.46 -17.76 31.58
CA LEU A 67 12.77 -17.05 32.82
C LEU A 67 11.88 -17.50 33.98
N SER A 68 10.58 -17.66 33.72
CA SER A 68 9.61 -18.12 34.71
C SER A 68 9.88 -19.56 35.18
N LYS A 69 10.41 -20.43 34.31
CA LYS A 69 10.71 -21.82 34.68
C LYS A 69 12.04 -22.00 35.37
N PHE A 70 13.09 -21.32 34.92
CA PHE A 70 14.44 -21.59 35.40
C PHE A 70 14.83 -20.63 36.53
N ILE A 71 14.62 -19.33 36.36
CA ILE A 71 15.04 -18.35 37.35
C ILE A 71 14.14 -18.40 38.58
N LEU A 72 12.81 -18.38 38.41
CA LEU A 72 11.90 -18.39 39.56
C LEU A 72 12.01 -19.70 40.35
N THR A 73 12.12 -20.85 39.68
CA THR A 73 12.26 -22.15 40.33
C THR A 73 13.57 -22.28 41.11
N ASP A 74 14.70 -21.79 40.56
CA ASP A 74 15.96 -21.80 41.28
C ASP A 74 15.93 -20.84 42.48
N THR A 75 15.42 -19.62 42.30
CA THR A 75 15.26 -18.66 43.42
C THR A 75 14.43 -19.26 44.56
N ILE A 76 13.34 -19.98 44.24
CA ILE A 76 12.49 -20.67 45.23
C ILE A 76 13.23 -21.85 45.89
N ARG A 77 14.05 -22.60 45.15
CA ARG A 77 14.82 -23.74 45.69
C ARG A 77 15.92 -23.31 46.64
N TYR A 78 16.60 -22.19 46.36
CA TYR A 78 17.64 -21.65 47.24
C TYR A 78 17.08 -20.85 48.43
N SER A 79 15.86 -20.30 48.34
CA SER A 79 15.21 -19.56 49.44
C SER A 79 14.50 -20.44 50.47
N ARG A 80 15.00 -21.66 50.71
CA ARG A 80 14.39 -22.70 51.57
C ARG A 80 14.34 -22.25 53.04
N GLY A 81 13.37 -21.40 53.36
CA GLY A 81 13.14 -20.82 54.67
C GLY A 81 11.90 -19.92 54.80
N ILE A 82 11.33 -19.41 53.70
CA ILE A 82 10.14 -18.54 53.77
C ILE A 82 8.98 -19.17 53.00
N SER A 83 8.10 -19.82 53.76
CA SER A 83 6.80 -20.31 53.33
C SER A 83 5.84 -19.15 53.11
N SER A 84 5.42 -18.91 51.87
CA SER A 84 4.02 -18.71 51.46
C SER A 84 3.96 -18.13 50.05
N ILE A 85 3.01 -18.65 49.28
CA ILE A 85 2.71 -18.21 47.92
C ILE A 85 1.71 -17.06 48.02
N ALA A 86 2.21 -15.83 47.93
CA ALA A 86 1.43 -14.64 47.61
C ALA A 86 2.03 -13.93 46.37
N PRO A 87 1.24 -13.22 45.55
CA PRO A 87 1.61 -12.79 44.20
C PRO A 87 2.45 -11.50 44.16
N ASP A 88 2.66 -10.86 45.31
CA ASP A 88 3.41 -9.62 45.43
C ASP A 88 4.69 -9.90 46.22
N ARG A 89 5.77 -10.29 45.53
CA ARG A 89 7.01 -10.74 46.18
C ARG A 89 8.11 -9.71 46.08
N ALA A 90 8.53 -9.24 47.26
CA ALA A 90 9.78 -8.53 47.56
C ALA A 90 11.06 -9.36 47.27
N GLY A 91 11.05 -10.25 46.27
CA GLY A 91 12.16 -11.14 45.92
C GLY A 91 12.12 -11.73 44.52
N THR A 92 11.14 -11.36 43.68
CA THR A 92 11.17 -11.74 42.26
C THR A 92 12.23 -10.92 41.54
N PRO A 93 13.18 -11.52 40.81
CA PRO A 93 14.19 -10.77 40.08
C PRO A 93 13.52 -9.77 39.11
N PRO A 94 13.93 -8.49 39.07
CA PRO A 94 13.34 -7.47 38.21
C PRO A 94 13.25 -7.90 36.74
N LEU A 95 14.23 -8.66 36.26
CA LEU A 95 14.24 -9.22 34.90
C LEU A 95 13.02 -10.12 34.61
N VAL A 96 12.60 -10.96 35.56
CA VAL A 96 11.43 -11.83 35.40
C VAL A 96 10.15 -11.00 35.31
N VAL A 97 10.04 -9.94 36.14
CA VAL A 97 8.90 -9.03 36.12
C VAL A 97 8.80 -8.28 34.79
N ILE A 98 9.91 -7.68 34.34
CA ILE A 98 9.96 -6.91 33.09
C ILE A 98 9.64 -7.80 31.89
N CYS A 99 10.20 -9.02 31.81
CA CYS A 99 9.91 -9.93 30.70
C CYS A 99 8.45 -10.39 30.68
N HIS A 100 7.85 -10.63 31.85
CA HIS A 100 6.44 -11.00 31.94
C HIS A 100 5.52 -9.84 31.53
N GLU A 101 5.82 -8.62 31.97
CA GLU A 101 5.10 -7.42 31.53
C GLU A 101 5.28 -7.17 30.03
N TRP A 102 6.49 -7.37 29.50
CA TRP A 102 6.76 -7.25 28.06
C TRP A 102 5.91 -8.24 27.26
N HIS A 103 5.92 -9.52 27.65
CA HIS A 103 5.10 -10.55 27.02
C HIS A 103 3.60 -10.21 27.06
N THR A 104 3.10 -9.81 28.22
CA THR A 104 1.69 -9.45 28.41
C THR A 104 1.28 -8.26 27.55
N THR A 105 2.11 -7.22 27.52
CA THR A 105 1.84 -5.99 26.76
C THR A 105 1.93 -6.25 25.25
N LEU A 106 2.99 -6.94 24.80
CA LEU A 106 3.19 -7.28 23.40
C LEU A 106 2.11 -8.23 22.87
N SER A 107 1.59 -9.15 23.70
CA SER A 107 0.48 -10.03 23.34
C SER A 107 -0.77 -9.24 22.94
N ARG A 108 -1.07 -8.15 23.65
CA ARG A 108 -2.22 -7.26 23.41
C ARG A 108 -1.95 -6.19 22.34
N PHE A 109 -0.73 -6.09 21.84
CA PHE A 109 -0.30 -5.04 20.92
C PHE A 109 -1.11 -4.99 19.60
N PRO A 110 -1.66 -3.82 19.22
CA PRO A 110 -2.57 -3.67 18.08
C PRO A 110 -1.84 -3.56 16.72
N TYR A 111 -1.44 -4.70 16.14
CA TYR A 111 -0.75 -4.71 14.83
C TYR A 111 -1.66 -4.96 13.61
N LYS A 112 -2.91 -5.40 13.82
CA LYS A 112 -3.77 -5.93 12.75
C LYS A 112 -4.21 -4.89 11.71
N ARG A 113 -4.14 -3.59 12.04
CA ARG A 113 -4.53 -2.49 11.12
C ARG A 113 -3.61 -2.43 9.90
N VAL A 114 -2.30 -2.63 10.08
CA VAL A 114 -1.31 -2.59 8.99
C VAL A 114 -1.57 -3.65 7.89
N PRO A 115 -1.65 -4.97 8.19
CA PRO A 115 -1.93 -5.97 7.16
C PRO A 115 -3.34 -5.84 6.57
N PHE A 116 -4.28 -5.21 7.28
CA PHE A 116 -5.60 -4.90 6.77
C PHE A 116 -5.56 -3.81 5.68
N THR A 117 -4.89 -2.69 5.94
CA THR A 117 -4.74 -1.61 4.95
C THR A 117 -3.92 -2.08 3.74
N MET A 118 -2.87 -2.87 3.95
CA MET A 118 -2.12 -3.52 2.86
C MET A 118 -2.99 -4.41 1.97
N ARG A 119 -3.87 -5.21 2.58
CA ARG A 119 -4.82 -6.04 1.83
C ARG A 119 -5.81 -5.19 1.03
N ASN A 120 -6.29 -4.08 1.59
CA ASN A 120 -7.20 -3.18 0.87
C ASN A 120 -6.51 -2.50 -0.30
N PHE A 121 -5.26 -2.03 -0.14
CA PHE A 121 -4.51 -1.47 -1.26
C PHE A 121 -4.26 -2.51 -2.36
N ASN A 122 -3.97 -3.76 -2.01
CA ASN A 122 -3.84 -4.85 -2.98
C ASN A 122 -5.12 -5.05 -3.82
N ARG A 123 -6.32 -4.85 -3.22
CA ARG A 123 -7.60 -4.87 -3.98
C ARG A 123 -7.67 -3.73 -4.99
N SER A 124 -7.24 -2.52 -4.63
CA SER A 124 -7.16 -1.39 -5.57
C SER A 124 -6.21 -1.69 -6.74
N VAL A 125 -5.06 -2.31 -6.48
CA VAL A 125 -4.12 -2.73 -7.53
C VAL A 125 -4.73 -3.79 -8.47
N ARG A 126 -5.53 -4.73 -7.94
CA ARG A 126 -6.28 -5.68 -8.77
C ARG A 126 -7.32 -5.00 -9.65
N VAL A 127 -8.06 -4.03 -9.11
CA VAL A 127 -9.02 -3.23 -9.90
C VAL A 127 -8.29 -2.48 -11.02
N LEU A 128 -7.13 -1.89 -10.72
CA LEU A 128 -6.29 -1.27 -11.75
C LEU A 128 -5.92 -2.26 -12.85
N TRP A 129 -5.45 -3.47 -12.51
CA TRP A 129 -5.08 -4.47 -13.50
C TRP A 129 -6.25 -4.88 -14.40
N LEU A 130 -7.48 -4.95 -13.87
CA LEU A 130 -8.68 -5.20 -14.67
C LEU A 130 -8.95 -4.03 -15.64
N LYS A 131 -8.90 -2.78 -15.16
CA LYS A 131 -9.09 -1.57 -15.98
C LYS A 131 -8.07 -1.43 -17.10
N GLN A 132 -6.80 -1.70 -16.81
CA GLN A 132 -5.74 -1.79 -17.82
C GLN A 132 -6.06 -2.83 -18.90
N GLY A 133 -6.80 -3.90 -18.56
CA GLY A 133 -7.19 -4.96 -19.50
C GLY A 133 -8.33 -4.53 -20.41
N GLU A 134 -9.33 -3.87 -19.83
CA GLU A 134 -10.44 -3.25 -20.56
C GLU A 134 -9.91 -2.22 -21.57
N GLU A 135 -8.99 -1.36 -21.15
CA GLU A 135 -8.34 -0.37 -22.00
C GLU A 135 -7.59 -1.01 -23.18
N GLN A 136 -6.78 -2.04 -22.92
CA GLN A 136 -6.08 -2.78 -23.97
C GLN A 136 -7.03 -3.46 -24.95
N GLN A 137 -8.09 -4.10 -24.46
CA GLN A 137 -9.09 -4.75 -25.30
C GLN A 137 -9.77 -3.73 -26.22
N GLN A 138 -10.12 -2.57 -25.66
CA GLN A 138 -10.75 -1.49 -26.41
C GLN A 138 -9.80 -0.89 -27.45
N LYS A 139 -8.50 -0.76 -27.13
CA LYS A 139 -7.47 -0.34 -28.09
C LYS A 139 -7.35 -1.32 -29.27
N ARG A 140 -7.28 -2.64 -29.01
CA ARG A 140 -7.23 -3.66 -30.06
C ARG A 140 -8.43 -3.59 -31.00
N LYS A 141 -9.61 -3.28 -30.46
CA LYS A 141 -10.83 -3.07 -31.26
C LYS A 141 -10.75 -1.84 -32.17
N VAL A 142 -10.24 -0.72 -31.65
CA VAL A 142 -9.98 0.49 -32.45
C VAL A 142 -8.99 0.19 -33.58
N ASP A 143 -7.88 -0.46 -33.27
CA ASP A 143 -6.83 -0.77 -34.25
C ASP A 143 -7.32 -1.74 -35.33
N GLY A 144 -8.13 -2.74 -34.94
CA GLY A 144 -8.78 -3.66 -35.87
C GLY A 144 -9.71 -2.94 -36.86
N LEU A 145 -10.58 -2.06 -36.36
CA LEU A 145 -11.49 -1.28 -37.21
C LEU A 145 -10.76 -0.25 -38.07
N ALA A 146 -9.70 0.38 -37.55
CA ALA A 146 -8.87 1.31 -38.31
C ALA A 146 -8.18 0.60 -39.48
N LYS A 147 -7.67 -0.62 -39.26
CA LYS A 147 -7.08 -1.46 -40.31
C LYS A 147 -8.11 -1.91 -41.35
N GLU A 148 -9.34 -2.24 -40.93
CA GLU A 148 -10.43 -2.53 -41.86
C GLU A 148 -10.81 -1.30 -42.70
N LEU A 149 -10.88 -0.13 -42.06
CA LEU A 149 -11.19 1.14 -42.69
C LEU A 149 -10.16 1.50 -43.76
N ASP A 150 -8.87 1.35 -43.46
CA ASP A 150 -7.78 1.62 -44.41
C ASP A 150 -7.86 0.69 -45.64
N LYS A 151 -8.06 -0.61 -45.43
CA LYS A 151 -8.27 -1.59 -46.51
C LYS A 151 -9.48 -1.25 -47.39
N LYS A 152 -10.61 -0.86 -46.78
CA LYS A 152 -11.81 -0.47 -47.53
C LYS A 152 -11.65 0.87 -48.25
N ALA A 153 -10.97 1.84 -47.64
CA ALA A 153 -10.68 3.13 -48.26
C ALA A 153 -9.77 2.98 -49.49
N THR A 154 -8.72 2.16 -49.39
CA THR A 154 -7.83 1.86 -50.52
C THR A 154 -8.55 1.09 -51.63
N ALA A 155 -9.40 0.12 -51.29
CA ALA A 155 -10.24 -0.60 -52.26
C ALA A 155 -11.26 0.33 -52.96
N TYR A 156 -11.92 1.21 -52.20
CA TYR A 156 -12.83 2.23 -52.74
C TYR A 156 -12.10 3.15 -53.73
N LYS A 157 -10.95 3.71 -53.36
CA LYS A 157 -10.16 4.61 -54.22
C LYS A 157 -9.74 3.92 -55.53
N ARG A 158 -9.36 2.64 -55.48
CA ARG A 158 -9.07 1.86 -56.69
C ARG A 158 -10.30 1.66 -57.57
N ALA A 159 -11.46 1.37 -56.98
CA ALA A 159 -12.71 1.19 -57.72
C ALA A 159 -13.19 2.51 -58.35
N GLU A 160 -13.09 3.62 -57.62
CA GLU A 160 -13.41 4.96 -58.09
C GLU A 160 -12.53 5.35 -59.30
N ASN A 161 -11.22 5.14 -59.19
CA ASN A 161 -10.28 5.39 -60.30
C ASN A 161 -10.64 4.58 -61.56
N LYS A 162 -10.98 3.28 -61.41
CA LYS A 162 -11.39 2.43 -62.54
C LYS A 162 -12.65 2.93 -63.23
N VAL A 163 -13.62 3.43 -62.47
CA VAL A 163 -14.85 4.00 -63.04
C VAL A 163 -14.58 5.32 -63.77
N ILE A 164 -13.67 6.15 -63.25
CA ILE A 164 -13.24 7.38 -63.93
C ILE A 164 -12.52 7.05 -65.23
N GLU A 165 -11.61 6.07 -65.22
CA GLU A 165 -10.83 5.64 -66.39
C GLU A 165 -11.71 5.03 -67.49
N THR A 166 -12.67 4.17 -67.13
CA THR A 166 -13.63 3.61 -68.11
C THR A 166 -14.58 4.67 -68.71
N LYS A 167 -14.96 5.71 -67.95
CA LYS A 167 -15.74 6.84 -68.50
C LYS A 167 -14.94 7.69 -69.49
N LEU A 168 -13.61 7.73 -69.38
CA LEU A 168 -12.73 8.47 -70.29
C LEU A 168 -12.43 7.71 -71.59
N LEU A 169 -12.47 6.37 -71.56
CA LEU A 169 -12.05 5.50 -72.67
C LEU A 169 -13.20 4.90 -73.49
N GLU A 170 -14.42 4.75 -72.94
CA GLU A 170 -15.53 4.05 -73.62
C GLU A 170 -16.86 4.81 -73.58
N HIS A 171 -17.49 5.00 -74.74
CA HIS A 171 -18.88 5.43 -74.88
C HIS A 171 -19.84 4.26 -74.57
N ARG A 172 -19.88 3.80 -73.32
CA ARG A 172 -20.74 2.69 -72.86
C ARG A 172 -22.22 3.10 -72.70
N PRO A 173 -23.17 2.14 -72.77
CA PRO A 173 -24.59 2.41 -72.55
C PRO A 173 -24.85 3.01 -71.16
N GLU A 174 -25.68 4.05 -71.10
CA GLU A 174 -25.95 4.85 -69.88
C GLU A 174 -26.39 4.01 -68.66
N GLN A 175 -27.07 2.89 -68.89
CA GLN A 175 -27.62 2.02 -67.84
C GLN A 175 -26.51 1.32 -67.02
N ASP A 176 -25.41 0.90 -67.66
CA ASP A 176 -24.23 0.27 -67.03
C ASP A 176 -23.43 1.30 -66.22
N ALA A 177 -23.38 2.56 -66.70
CA ALA A 177 -22.75 3.67 -65.97
C ALA A 177 -23.52 4.08 -64.71
N ARG A 178 -24.87 4.09 -64.77
CA ARG A 178 -25.73 4.37 -63.61
C ARG A 178 -25.56 3.31 -62.52
N GLN A 179 -25.60 2.03 -62.88
CA GLN A 179 -25.44 0.92 -61.93
C GLN A 179 -24.07 0.95 -61.22
N ARG A 180 -22.98 1.27 -61.94
CA ARG A 180 -21.64 1.41 -61.33
C ARG A 180 -21.54 2.59 -60.39
N MET A 181 -22.22 3.69 -60.70
CA MET A 181 -22.27 4.87 -59.84
C MET A 181 -23.02 4.56 -58.54
N GLU A 182 -24.12 3.83 -58.63
CA GLU A 182 -24.90 3.38 -57.47
C GLU A 182 -24.08 2.46 -56.56
N GLN A 183 -23.37 1.47 -57.12
CA GLN A 183 -22.45 0.61 -56.35
C GLN A 183 -21.30 1.40 -55.69
N LEU A 184 -20.78 2.45 -56.34
CA LEU A 184 -19.79 3.33 -55.72
C LEU A 184 -20.41 4.16 -54.59
N SER A 185 -21.64 4.63 -54.75
CA SER A 185 -22.38 5.34 -53.71
C SER A 185 -22.58 4.46 -52.47
N GLU A 186 -23.06 3.23 -52.66
CA GLU A 186 -23.22 2.25 -51.57
C GLU A 186 -21.89 1.96 -50.85
N ARG A 187 -20.80 1.77 -51.60
CA ARG A 187 -19.46 1.58 -51.00
C ARG A 187 -19.00 2.81 -50.23
N LYS A 188 -19.31 4.02 -50.70
CA LYS A 188 -18.99 5.28 -50.03
C LYS A 188 -19.78 5.43 -48.72
N GLU A 189 -21.06 5.05 -48.72
CA GLU A 189 -21.90 5.02 -47.53
C GLU A 189 -21.42 3.98 -46.51
N ALA A 190 -21.07 2.76 -46.96
CA ALA A 190 -20.49 1.75 -46.10
C ALA A 190 -19.16 2.21 -45.48
N LEU A 191 -18.33 2.93 -46.24
CA LEU A 191 -17.09 3.54 -45.75
C LEU A 191 -17.36 4.63 -44.71
N SER A 192 -18.36 5.49 -44.94
CA SER A 192 -18.73 6.55 -44.01
C SER A 192 -19.28 5.98 -42.70
N ALA A 193 -20.08 4.92 -42.77
CA ALA A 193 -20.58 4.19 -41.61
C ALA A 193 -19.44 3.55 -40.81
N LEU A 194 -18.44 2.95 -41.48
CA LEU A 194 -17.27 2.39 -40.82
C LEU A 194 -16.40 3.47 -40.16
N ARG A 195 -16.19 4.63 -40.82
CA ARG A 195 -15.51 5.79 -40.21
C ARG A 195 -16.20 6.21 -38.92
N ARG A 196 -17.53 6.36 -38.93
CA ARG A 196 -18.30 6.71 -37.74
C ARG A 196 -18.12 5.70 -36.60
N ARG A 197 -18.12 4.40 -36.93
CA ARG A 197 -17.86 3.33 -35.96
C ARG A 197 -16.47 3.42 -35.35
N VAL A 198 -15.43 3.70 -36.14
CA VAL A 198 -14.06 3.91 -35.64
C VAL A 198 -14.03 5.07 -34.64
N GLU A 199 -14.67 6.20 -34.95
CA GLU A 199 -14.70 7.35 -34.03
C GLU A 199 -15.45 7.06 -32.72
N VAL A 200 -16.55 6.30 -32.77
CA VAL A 200 -17.25 5.84 -31.56
C VAL A 200 -16.35 4.95 -30.70
N GLU A 201 -15.62 4.00 -31.30
CA GLU A 201 -14.74 3.11 -30.54
C GLU A 201 -13.48 3.84 -30.03
N LYS A 202 -12.99 4.87 -30.74
CA LYS A 202 -11.94 5.77 -30.24
C LYS A 202 -12.41 6.55 -29.02
N ALA A 203 -13.64 7.08 -29.03
CA ALA A 203 -14.20 7.77 -27.87
C ALA A 203 -14.30 6.84 -26.66
N ARG A 204 -14.73 5.59 -26.87
CA ARG A 204 -14.74 4.54 -25.84
C ARG A 204 -13.34 4.24 -25.30
N HIS A 205 -12.32 4.14 -26.17
CA HIS A 205 -10.93 3.96 -25.75
C HIS A 205 -10.44 5.11 -24.85
N HIS A 206 -10.70 6.36 -25.23
CA HIS A 206 -10.35 7.52 -24.41
C HIS A 206 -11.06 7.51 -23.05
N HIS A 207 -12.30 7.02 -22.99
CA HIS A 207 -12.99 6.82 -21.72
C HIS A 207 -12.30 5.77 -20.86
N CYS A 208 -11.98 4.60 -21.39
CA CYS A 208 -11.24 3.56 -20.66
C CYS A 208 -9.87 4.08 -20.16
N MET A 209 -9.16 4.85 -20.97
CA MET A 209 -7.89 5.48 -20.56
C MET A 209 -8.07 6.39 -19.33
N ARG A 210 -9.12 7.22 -19.32
CA ARG A 210 -9.43 8.09 -18.17
C ARG A 210 -9.78 7.28 -16.94
N ASP A 211 -10.59 6.23 -17.07
CA ASP A 211 -10.95 5.35 -15.97
C ASP A 211 -9.71 4.67 -15.37
N THR A 212 -8.81 4.13 -16.21
CA THR A 212 -7.53 3.54 -15.75
C THR A 212 -6.70 4.57 -15.00
N HIS A 213 -6.60 5.79 -15.53
CA HIS A 213 -5.86 6.88 -14.92
C HIS A 213 -6.42 7.29 -13.56
N ASP A 214 -7.74 7.45 -13.46
CA ASP A 214 -8.41 7.84 -12.22
C ASP A 214 -8.28 6.76 -11.14
N VAL A 215 -8.41 5.48 -11.53
CA VAL A 215 -8.16 4.35 -10.62
C VAL A 215 -6.69 4.30 -10.19
N THR A 216 -5.75 4.61 -11.09
CA THR A 216 -4.32 4.67 -10.76
C THR A 216 -4.06 5.77 -9.73
N LEU A 217 -4.48 7.00 -10.00
CA LEU A 217 -4.24 8.13 -9.11
C LEU A 217 -4.93 7.93 -7.77
N ASN A 218 -6.25 7.74 -7.76
CA ASN A 218 -7.02 7.68 -6.53
C ASN A 218 -6.75 6.39 -5.76
N GLY A 219 -6.60 5.26 -6.46
CA GLY A 219 -6.31 3.96 -5.84
C GLY A 219 -4.96 3.94 -5.14
N PHE A 220 -3.93 4.55 -5.74
CA PHE A 220 -2.60 4.67 -5.12
C PHE A 220 -2.58 5.72 -4.02
N LYS A 221 -3.15 6.90 -4.27
CA LYS A 221 -3.28 7.98 -3.27
C LYS A 221 -3.92 7.47 -1.98
N ILE A 222 -5.14 6.94 -2.07
CA ILE A 222 -5.89 6.47 -0.90
C ILE A 222 -5.23 5.23 -0.29
N GLY A 223 -4.82 4.27 -1.12
CA GLY A 223 -4.26 3.02 -0.66
C GLY A 223 -2.93 3.17 0.07
N LEU A 224 -1.97 3.90 -0.52
CA LEU A 224 -0.67 4.15 0.10
C LEU A 224 -0.80 5.07 1.32
N ALA A 225 -1.60 6.14 1.26
CA ALA A 225 -1.81 7.02 2.41
C ALA A 225 -2.37 6.25 3.62
N SER A 226 -3.36 5.37 3.40
CA SER A 226 -3.92 4.54 4.47
C SER A 226 -2.92 3.52 5.02
N MET A 227 -2.07 2.93 4.17
CA MET A 227 -1.00 2.04 4.63
C MET A 227 0.05 2.78 5.47
N PHE A 228 0.52 3.94 5.00
CA PHE A 228 1.52 4.73 5.71
C PHE A 228 0.98 5.30 7.02
N GLU A 229 -0.29 5.71 7.06
CA GLU A 229 -0.95 6.07 8.31
C GLU A 229 -0.95 4.90 9.32
N ALA A 230 -1.34 3.69 8.89
CA ALA A 230 -1.34 2.53 9.76
C ALA A 230 0.07 2.15 10.24
N LEU A 231 1.09 2.31 9.39
CA LEU A 231 2.50 2.06 9.75
C LEU A 231 3.04 3.11 10.72
N ALA A 232 2.66 4.37 10.55
CA ALA A 232 3.01 5.46 11.46
C ALA A 232 2.39 5.24 12.84
N GLU A 233 1.09 4.91 12.90
CA GLU A 233 0.40 4.54 14.14
C GLU A 233 1.06 3.34 14.82
N PHE A 234 1.27 2.24 14.09
CA PHE A 234 1.97 1.07 14.60
C PHE A 234 3.35 1.42 15.18
N SER A 235 4.08 2.32 14.52
CA SER A 235 5.40 2.76 14.98
C SER A 235 5.31 3.61 16.25
N ARG A 236 4.33 4.50 16.36
CA ARG A 236 4.08 5.30 17.58
C ARG A 236 3.67 4.40 18.74
N ASP A 237 2.72 3.51 18.52
CA ASP A 237 2.26 2.55 19.53
C ASP A 237 3.42 1.66 20.00
N SER A 238 4.33 1.27 19.08
CA SER A 238 5.52 0.49 19.43
C SER A 238 6.45 1.29 20.34
N VAL A 239 6.72 2.55 20.03
CA VAL A 239 7.56 3.42 20.86
C VAL A 239 6.94 3.59 22.25
N ALA A 240 5.65 3.95 22.31
CA ALA A 240 4.94 4.12 23.57
C ALA A 240 4.96 2.83 24.42
N LEU A 241 4.79 1.66 23.81
CA LEU A 241 4.90 0.37 24.51
C LEU A 241 6.26 0.20 25.19
N TYR A 242 7.36 0.50 24.49
CA TYR A 242 8.71 0.33 25.04
C TYR A 242 9.06 1.41 26.06
N GLU A 243 8.59 2.65 25.88
CA GLU A 243 8.72 3.72 26.87
C GLU A 243 7.97 3.38 28.16
N ASP A 244 6.73 2.88 28.06
CA ASP A 244 5.94 2.43 29.22
C ASP A 244 6.63 1.27 29.96
N LEU A 245 7.21 0.32 29.22
CA LEU A 245 7.94 -0.80 29.80
C LEU A 245 9.18 -0.32 30.55
N LEU A 246 9.93 0.63 29.99
CA LEU A 246 11.10 1.23 30.63
C LEU A 246 10.72 2.03 31.88
N ALA A 247 9.65 2.83 31.82
CA ALA A 247 9.18 3.63 32.94
C ALA A 247 8.75 2.76 34.14
N ARG A 248 8.15 1.59 33.89
CA ARG A 248 7.77 0.61 34.92
C ARG A 248 8.97 -0.09 35.55
N SER A 249 10.07 -0.22 34.80
CA SER A 249 11.32 -0.85 35.24
C SER A 249 12.26 0.07 36.03
N GLY A 250 12.03 1.39 36.00
CA GLY A 250 12.84 2.36 36.73
C GLY A 250 12.72 2.21 38.27
N PRO A 251 13.74 2.63 39.05
CA PRO A 251 13.67 2.57 40.49
C PRO A 251 12.49 3.41 40.98
N LYS A 252 11.51 2.77 41.63
CA LYS A 252 10.55 3.49 42.46
C LYS A 252 11.35 4.13 43.58
N GLU A 253 11.53 5.46 43.55
CA GLU A 253 12.03 6.17 44.72
C GLU A 253 11.03 5.94 45.86
N GLY A 254 11.39 5.01 46.74
CA GLY A 254 10.63 4.77 47.97
C GLY A 254 10.74 5.99 48.89
N PRO A 255 9.72 6.25 49.71
CA PRO A 255 9.67 7.41 50.61
C PRO A 255 10.82 7.46 51.64
N GLU A 256 11.61 6.40 51.79
CA GLU A 256 12.77 6.36 52.70
C GLU A 256 13.95 7.24 52.26
N LYS A 257 14.15 7.48 50.96
CA LYS A 257 15.24 8.38 50.50
C LYS A 257 14.91 9.86 50.72
N ALA A 258 13.63 10.22 50.71
CA ALA A 258 13.18 11.58 51.03
C ALA A 258 13.34 11.89 52.54
N ALA A 259 13.12 10.90 53.41
CA ALA A 259 13.31 11.05 54.85
C ALA A 259 14.79 11.18 55.25
N SER A 260 15.69 10.45 54.56
CA SER A 260 17.13 10.55 54.81
C SER A 260 17.72 11.90 54.37
N ALA A 261 17.20 12.53 53.31
CA ALA A 261 17.67 13.84 52.86
C ALA A 261 17.21 14.96 53.82
N ALA A 262 15.98 14.88 54.33
CA ALA A 262 15.45 15.84 55.29
C ALA A 262 16.12 15.78 56.68
N ALA A 263 16.64 14.62 57.07
CA ALA A 263 17.33 14.46 58.36
C ALA A 263 18.75 15.06 58.38
N ILE A 264 19.40 15.20 57.22
CA ILE A 264 20.76 15.76 57.11
C ILE A 264 20.73 17.29 57.15
N GLU A 265 19.60 17.91 56.80
CA GLU A 265 19.47 19.38 56.72
C GLU A 265 19.10 20.05 58.07
N GLN A 266 18.87 19.27 59.15
CA GLN A 266 18.47 19.80 60.46
C GLN A 266 19.58 19.77 61.54
N GLN A 267 20.83 19.55 61.16
CA GLN A 267 21.94 19.55 62.12
C GLN A 267 22.45 20.98 62.37
N PRO A 268 22.39 21.55 63.59
CA PRO A 268 22.79 22.93 63.82
C PRO A 268 24.33 23.08 63.78
N CYS A 269 24.81 24.16 63.18
CA CYS A 269 26.22 24.56 63.18
C CYS A 269 26.78 24.65 64.61
N PRO A 270 27.97 24.09 64.90
CA PRO A 270 28.63 24.32 66.18
C PRO A 270 29.13 25.78 66.24
N ALA A 271 28.74 26.45 67.33
CA ALA A 271 29.16 27.82 67.63
C ALA A 271 30.69 27.91 67.79
N ALA A 272 31.25 29.01 67.27
CA ALA A 272 32.64 29.38 67.42
C ALA A 272 33.01 29.51 68.91
N VAL A 273 34.04 28.78 69.33
CA VAL A 273 34.69 28.99 70.62
C VAL A 273 35.79 30.02 70.41
N GLU A 274 35.56 31.24 70.88
CA GLU A 274 36.62 32.22 71.14
C GLU A 274 37.54 31.69 72.23
N ALA A 275 38.85 31.79 72.01
CA ALA A 275 39.85 31.62 73.06
C ALA A 275 40.99 32.63 72.87
N THR A 276 40.96 33.64 73.75
CA THR A 276 42.06 34.48 74.28
C THR A 276 42.98 35.23 73.33
#